data_AF-A0AAD9P0L9-F1
#
_entry.id   AF-A0AAD9P0L9-F1
#
_cell.length_a   1.000
_cell.length_b   1.000
_cell.length_c   1.000
_cell.angle_alpha   90.00
_cell.angle_beta   90.00
_cell.angle_gamma   90.00
#
_symmetry.space_group_name_H-M   'P 1'
#
loop_
_entity.id
_entity.type
_entity.pdbx_description
1 polymer ?
#
loop_
_entity_poly.entity_id
_entity_poly.type
_entity_poly.pdbx_seq_one_letter_code
_entity_poly.pdbx_strand_id
1 'polypeptide(L)'
;MGLYEKLLATNKAKVSDSGGLVSPCGLSFIGRSKEKLGHIPAAIACKRIHLDNAIAMAAKQAGADLQENCSVSDVTFDDTEGLWTLALDNNDKVFKARVLVGADRGHFEAGNKAGDYN
;
A
#
# COMPACT_ATOMS: atom_id res chain seq x y z
N MET A 1 -5.39 6.19 19.79
CA MET A 1 -5.04 7.31 18.90
C MET A 1 -4.87 6.78 17.50
N GLY A 2 -5.51 7.39 16.50
CA GLY A 2 -5.40 6.96 15.10
C GLY A 2 -4.04 7.28 14.49
N LEU A 3 -3.78 6.73 13.30
CA LEU A 3 -2.51 6.89 12.59
C LEU A 3 -2.25 8.35 12.21
N TYR A 4 -3.29 9.05 11.75
CA TYR A 4 -3.22 10.46 11.37
C TYR A 4 -2.78 11.34 12.55
N GLU A 5 -3.46 11.22 13.70
CA GLU A 5 -3.14 12.02 14.88
C GLU A 5 -1.74 11.69 15.40
N LYS A 6 -1.36 10.40 15.36
CA LYS A 6 -0.01 9.95 15.76
C LYS A 6 1.09 10.58 14.92
N LEU A 7 0.89 10.67 13.60
CA LEU A 7 1.90 11.23 12.69
C LEU A 7 2.06 12.74 12.89
N LEU A 8 0.99 13.47 13.17
CA LEU A 8 1.05 14.89 13.53
C LEU A 8 1.73 15.11 14.88
N ALA A 9 1.31 14.36 15.91
CA ALA A 9 1.86 14.49 17.27
C ALA A 9 3.36 14.16 17.35
N THR A 10 3.86 13.30 16.45
CA THR A 10 5.28 12.93 16.37
C THR A 10 6.08 13.71 15.33
N ASN A 11 5.51 14.79 14.77
CA ASN A 11 6.14 15.65 13.75
C ASN A 11 6.61 14.88 12.49
N LYS A 12 5.94 13.78 12.16
CA LYS A 12 6.21 12.93 10.97
C LYS A 12 5.34 13.28 9.76
N ALA A 13 4.31 14.10 9.98
CA ALA A 13 3.48 14.67 8.93
C ALA A 13 3.15 16.13 9.25
N LYS A 14 2.85 16.90 8.20
CA LYS A 14 2.32 18.27 8.31
C LYS A 14 1.07 18.39 7.46
N VAL A 15 0.08 19.09 7.97
CA VAL A 15 -1.07 19.49 7.17
C VAL A 15 -0.60 20.41 6.05
N SER A 16 -0.94 20.08 4.81
CA SER A 16 -0.60 20.95 3.67
C SER A 16 -1.49 22.19 3.71
N ASP A 17 -0.85 23.35 3.83
CA ASP A 17 -1.45 24.70 3.80
C ASP A 17 -1.67 25.18 2.36
N SER A 18 -0.75 24.84 1.46
CA SER A 18 -0.87 25.02 0.02
C SER A 18 -0.64 23.69 -0.69
N GLY A 19 -1.69 23.16 -1.32
CA GLY A 19 -1.65 21.87 -2.00
C GLY A 19 -3.05 21.29 -2.19
N GLY A 20 -3.13 20.33 -3.11
CA GLY A 20 -4.39 19.72 -3.51
C GLY A 20 -4.21 18.28 -3.96
N LEU A 21 -5.29 17.51 -3.93
CA LEU A 21 -5.32 16.21 -4.60
C LEU A 21 -5.50 16.47 -6.10
N VAL A 22 -4.71 15.82 -6.92
CA VAL A 22 -4.92 15.73 -8.37
C VAL A 22 -5.44 14.31 -8.63
N SER A 23 -6.48 14.18 -9.46
CA SER A 23 -6.96 12.85 -9.83
C SER A 23 -5.85 12.07 -10.57
N PRO A 24 -5.86 10.72 -10.52
CA PRO A 24 -4.83 9.91 -11.17
C PRO A 24 -4.62 10.23 -12.66
N CYS A 25 -5.68 10.66 -13.36
CA CYS A 25 -5.65 11.04 -14.77
C CYS A 25 -5.38 12.54 -15.02
N GLY A 26 -5.11 13.34 -13.97
CA GLY A 26 -4.86 14.78 -14.10
C GLY A 26 -6.10 15.64 -14.41
N LEU A 27 -7.29 15.05 -14.45
CA LEU A 27 -8.52 15.69 -14.93
C LEU A 27 -9.13 16.69 -13.95
N SER A 28 -8.79 16.60 -12.67
CA SER A 28 -9.36 17.46 -11.63
C SER A 28 -8.38 17.67 -10.50
N PHE A 29 -8.37 18.86 -9.91
CA PHE A 29 -7.58 19.16 -8.72
C PHE A 29 -8.40 19.91 -7.65
N ILE A 30 -8.15 19.61 -6.38
CA ILE A 30 -8.69 20.37 -5.24
C ILE A 30 -7.61 21.31 -4.71
N GLY A 31 -7.47 22.51 -5.27
CA GLY A 31 -6.56 23.53 -4.72
C GLY A 31 -7.04 24.07 -3.36
N ARG A 32 -6.07 24.32 -2.45
CA ARG A 32 -6.26 24.80 -1.06
C ARG A 32 -7.31 24.01 -0.27
N SER A 33 -7.04 22.72 -0.13
CA SER A 33 -7.96 21.78 0.52
C SER A 33 -8.40 22.17 1.94
N LYS A 34 -7.54 22.87 2.70
CA LYS A 34 -7.83 23.32 4.07
C LYS A 34 -8.98 24.33 4.12
N GLU A 35 -9.13 25.19 3.12
CA GLU A 35 -10.19 26.20 3.06
C GLU A 35 -11.53 25.58 2.61
N LYS A 36 -11.50 24.52 1.80
CA LYS A 36 -12.69 23.91 1.18
C LYS A 36 -13.31 22.74 1.98
N LEU A 37 -12.52 22.01 2.77
CA LEU A 37 -12.99 20.81 3.49
C LEU A 37 -13.16 21.03 5.01
N GLY A 38 -12.93 22.24 5.51
CA GLY A 38 -13.04 22.56 6.93
C GLY A 38 -11.87 22.02 7.76
N HIS A 39 -12.16 21.42 8.92
CA HIS A 39 -11.13 21.05 9.91
C HIS A 39 -10.21 19.89 9.48
N ILE A 40 -10.60 19.10 8.48
CA ILE A 40 -9.82 17.96 8.01
C ILE A 40 -9.21 18.31 6.65
N PRO A 41 -7.88 18.46 6.56
CA PRO A 41 -7.22 18.77 5.29
C PRO A 41 -7.33 17.58 4.31
N ALA A 42 -7.47 17.84 3.00
CA ALA A 42 -7.48 16.75 2.00
C ALA A 42 -6.15 16.03 1.89
N ALA A 43 -5.06 16.66 2.31
CA ALA A 43 -3.71 16.19 2.09
C ALA A 43 -2.79 16.52 3.27
N ILE A 44 -1.92 15.57 3.59
CA ILE A 44 -0.77 15.77 4.47
C ILE A 44 0.51 15.61 3.67
N ALA A 45 1.49 16.46 3.95
CA ALA A 45 2.85 16.24 3.54
C ALA A 45 3.52 15.30 4.55
N CYS A 46 4.07 14.19 4.08
CA CYS A 46 4.81 13.24 4.90
C CYS A 46 5.94 12.60 4.10
N LYS A 47 6.98 12.13 4.78
CA LYS A 47 7.99 11.28 4.15
C LYS A 47 7.41 9.86 4.04
N ARG A 48 7.45 9.27 2.85
CA ARG A 48 6.94 7.92 2.57
C ARG A 48 7.44 6.87 3.57
N ILE A 49 8.73 6.89 3.89
CA ILE A 49 9.32 5.99 4.89
C ILE A 49 8.62 6.03 6.26
N HIS A 50 8.09 7.18 6.68
CA HIS A 50 7.37 7.30 7.94
C HIS A 50 5.93 6.84 7.84
N LEU A 51 5.25 7.17 6.73
CA LEU A 51 3.87 6.77 6.50
C LEU A 51 3.76 5.26 6.27
N ASP A 52 4.57 4.72 5.35
CA ASP A 52 4.54 3.31 4.96
C ASP A 52 4.83 2.41 6.17
N ASN A 53 5.86 2.72 6.97
CA ASN A 53 6.14 1.99 8.20
C ASN A 53 4.99 2.08 9.22
N ALA A 54 4.40 3.27 9.39
CA ALA A 54 3.29 3.43 10.33
C ALA A 54 2.06 2.60 9.91
N ILE A 55 1.74 2.56 8.61
CA ILE A 55 0.66 1.73 8.05
C ILE A 55 0.98 0.25 8.25
N ALA A 56 2.18 -0.20 7.88
CA ALA A 56 2.60 -1.59 8.02
C ALA A 56 2.51 -2.08 9.48
N MET A 57 2.98 -1.26 10.43
CA MET A 57 2.89 -1.58 11.85
C MET A 57 1.45 -1.55 12.38
N ALA A 58 0.59 -0.67 11.86
CA ALA A 58 -0.83 -0.66 12.22
C ALA A 58 -1.54 -1.93 11.71
N ALA A 59 -1.25 -2.37 10.49
CA ALA A 59 -1.77 -3.63 9.95
C ALA A 59 -1.30 -4.83 10.79
N LYS A 60 -0.01 -4.85 11.18
CA LYS A 60 0.52 -5.87 12.09
C LYS A 60 -0.20 -5.88 13.44
N GLN A 61 -0.44 -4.70 14.02
CA GLN A 61 -1.20 -4.56 15.27
C GLN A 61 -2.66 -5.03 15.14
N ALA A 62 -3.25 -4.90 13.95
CA ALA A 62 -4.58 -5.42 13.64
C ALA A 62 -4.60 -6.95 13.39
N GLY A 63 -3.44 -7.62 13.43
CA GLY A 63 -3.31 -9.07 13.32
C GLY A 63 -2.74 -9.57 11.99
N ALA A 64 -2.33 -8.69 11.07
CA ALA A 64 -1.65 -9.14 9.85
C ALA A 64 -0.25 -9.69 10.19
N ASP A 65 0.14 -10.79 9.53
CA ASP A 65 1.53 -11.24 9.56
C ASP A 65 2.35 -10.44 8.54
N LEU A 66 3.27 -9.64 9.04
CA LEU A 66 4.15 -8.79 8.23
C LEU A 66 5.54 -9.42 8.16
N GLN A 67 5.93 -9.78 6.94
CA GLN A 67 7.23 -10.37 6.63
C GLN A 67 8.07 -9.37 5.82
N GLU A 68 9.23 -8.98 6.35
CA GLU A 68 10.18 -8.09 5.67
C GLU A 68 11.27 -8.90 4.95
N ASN A 69 11.95 -8.27 3.98
CA ASN A 69 13.01 -8.91 3.18
C ASN A 69 12.57 -10.21 2.48
N CYS A 70 11.28 -10.29 2.13
CA CYS A 70 10.67 -11.40 1.42
C CYS A 70 10.23 -10.91 0.04
N SER A 71 11.16 -10.79 -0.90
CA SER A 71 10.85 -10.44 -2.28
C SER A 71 10.18 -11.63 -2.98
N VAL A 72 9.08 -11.38 -3.69
CA VAL A 72 8.37 -12.40 -4.46
C VAL A 72 9.03 -12.53 -5.83
N SER A 73 9.41 -13.75 -6.19
CA SER A 73 10.11 -14.06 -7.44
C SER A 73 9.18 -14.60 -8.52
N ASP A 74 8.18 -15.40 -8.12
CA ASP A 74 7.19 -15.96 -9.03
C ASP A 74 5.87 -16.24 -8.32
N VAL A 75 4.79 -16.31 -9.11
CA VAL A 75 3.45 -16.69 -8.64
C VAL A 75 2.78 -17.62 -9.64
N THR A 76 2.09 -18.64 -9.13
CA THR A 76 1.30 -19.57 -9.95
C THR A 76 -0.07 -19.81 -9.33
N PHE A 77 -1.08 -20.06 -10.17
CA PHE A 77 -2.41 -20.47 -9.73
C PHE A 77 -2.67 -21.92 -10.13
N ASP A 78 -3.21 -22.69 -9.19
CA ASP A 78 -3.71 -24.05 -9.45
C ASP A 78 -5.24 -24.02 -9.49
N ASP A 79 -5.82 -24.23 -10.68
CA ASP A 79 -7.27 -24.24 -10.90
C ASP A 79 -7.98 -25.40 -10.18
N THR A 80 -7.27 -26.51 -9.93
CA THR A 80 -7.84 -27.69 -9.26
C THR A 80 -7.92 -27.45 -7.75
N GLU A 81 -6.88 -26.90 -7.15
CA GLU A 81 -6.85 -26.56 -5.72
C GLU A 81 -7.55 -25.22 -5.41
N GLY A 82 -7.68 -24.34 -6.41
CA GLY A 82 -8.18 -22.97 -6.25
C GLY A 82 -7.25 -22.11 -5.38
N LEU A 83 -5.93 -22.32 -5.50
CA LEU A 83 -4.91 -21.67 -4.67
C LEU A 83 -3.82 -21.01 -5.51
N TRP A 84 -3.45 -19.81 -5.08
CA TRP A 84 -2.22 -19.14 -5.46
C TRP A 84 -1.05 -19.71 -4.66
N THR A 85 0.08 -19.88 -5.32
CA THR A 85 1.37 -20.22 -4.72
C THR A 85 2.36 -19.11 -5.03
N LEU A 86 3.01 -18.58 -3.99
CA LEU A 86 4.06 -17.56 -4.10
C LEU A 86 5.42 -18.18 -3.80
N ALA A 87 6.36 -17.98 -4.72
CA ALA A 87 7.78 -18.26 -4.53
C ALA A 87 8.51 -16.98 -4.13
N LEU A 88 9.47 -17.10 -3.22
CA LEU A 88 10.31 -15.99 -2.79
C LEU A 88 11.70 -16.07 -3.39
N ASP A 89 12.36 -14.92 -3.52
CA ASP A 89 13.79 -14.87 -3.82
C ASP A 89 14.60 -15.44 -2.65
N ASN A 90 15.58 -16.29 -2.97
CA ASN A 90 16.60 -16.79 -2.04
C ASN A 90 16.03 -17.50 -0.78
N ASN A 91 14.85 -18.11 -0.86
CA ASN A 91 14.28 -18.88 0.24
C ASN A 91 13.37 -20.01 -0.28
N ASP A 92 13.44 -21.18 0.34
CA ASP A 92 12.57 -22.33 0.06
C ASP A 92 11.16 -22.17 0.68
N LYS A 93 10.89 -21.04 1.35
CA LYS A 93 9.58 -20.76 1.93
C LYS A 93 8.57 -20.44 0.84
N VAL A 94 7.49 -21.21 0.83
CA VAL A 94 6.35 -21.06 -0.09
C VAL A 94 5.12 -20.60 0.68
N PHE A 95 4.37 -19.66 0.12
CA PHE A 95 3.07 -19.24 0.66
C PHE A 95 1.95 -19.67 -0.28
N LYS A 96 0.88 -20.24 0.27
CA LYS A 96 -0.34 -20.56 -0.47
C LYS A 96 -1.52 -19.75 0.05
N ALA A 97 -2.35 -19.22 -0.85
CA ALA A 97 -3.52 -18.41 -0.49
C ALA A 97 -4.63 -18.51 -1.54
N ARG A 98 -5.88 -18.30 -1.14
CA ARG A 98 -7.02 -18.23 -2.08
C ARG A 98 -7.07 -16.94 -2.89
N VAL A 99 -6.49 -15.87 -2.36
CA VAL A 99 -6.52 -14.53 -2.95
C VAL A 99 -5.11 -13.95 -2.90
N LEU A 100 -4.67 -13.42 -4.04
CA LEU A 100 -3.43 -12.67 -4.20
C LEU A 100 -3.75 -11.20 -4.49
N VAL A 101 -3.06 -10.29 -3.80
CA VAL A 101 -3.18 -8.84 -4.04
C VAL A 101 -1.82 -8.30 -4.48
N GLY A 102 -1.70 -7.92 -5.76
CA GLY A 102 -0.50 -7.29 -6.31
C GLY A 102 -0.41 -5.81 -5.96
N ALA A 103 0.38 -5.47 -4.93
CA ALA A 103 0.58 -4.08 -4.47
C ALA A 103 2.02 -3.55 -4.67
N ASP A 104 2.81 -4.20 -5.53
CA ASP A 104 4.26 -3.99 -5.68
C ASP A 104 4.67 -2.84 -6.63
N ARG A 105 3.73 -1.94 -6.94
CA ARG A 105 3.87 -0.89 -7.99
C ARG A 105 4.01 -1.47 -9.41
N GLY A 106 4.01 -0.59 -10.42
CA GLY A 106 3.80 -0.90 -11.84
C GLY A 106 4.86 -1.76 -12.57
N HIS A 107 5.81 -2.39 -11.87
CA HIS A 107 6.70 -3.40 -12.42
C HIS A 107 6.61 -4.67 -11.56
N PHE A 108 5.49 -5.37 -11.69
CA PHE A 108 5.32 -6.70 -11.11
C PHE A 108 5.33 -7.71 -12.27
N GLU A 109 6.49 -8.28 -12.59
CA GLU A 109 6.63 -9.26 -13.68
C GLU A 109 5.71 -10.48 -13.47
N ALA A 110 5.46 -10.86 -12.22
CA ALA A 110 4.56 -11.94 -11.83
C ALA A 110 3.06 -11.56 -11.95
N GLY A 111 2.70 -10.28 -11.86
CA GLY A 111 1.33 -9.79 -12.01
C GLY A 111 0.82 -9.80 -13.43
N ASN A 112 1.73 -9.59 -14.39
CA ASN A 112 1.41 -9.74 -15.80
C ASN A 112 1.04 -11.20 -16.13
N LYS A 113 1.65 -12.19 -15.46
CA LYS A 113 1.24 -13.60 -15.56
C LYS A 113 -0.14 -13.87 -14.95
N ALA A 114 -0.49 -13.16 -13.88
CA ALA A 114 -1.79 -13.27 -13.21
C ALA A 114 -2.94 -12.57 -13.96
N GLY A 115 -2.65 -11.64 -14.86
CA GLY A 115 -3.64 -10.94 -15.70
C GLY A 115 -4.10 -11.71 -16.93
N ASP A 116 -3.42 -12.80 -17.29
CA ASP A 116 -3.69 -13.60 -18.49
C ASP A 116 -4.64 -14.79 -18.24
N TYR A 117 -5.15 -14.95 -17.02
CA TYR A 117 -6.17 -15.96 -16.70
C TYR A 117 -7.58 -15.44 -17.08
N ASN A 118 -7.91 -15.47 -18.38
CA ASN A 118 -9.28 -15.38 -18.91
C ASN A 118 -9.68 -16.67 -19.61
#